data_AF-A0A7K2ZJG1-F1
#
_entry.id   AF-A0A7K2ZJG1-F1
#
_cell.length_a   1.000
_cell.length_b   1.000
_cell.length_c   1.000
_cell.angle_alpha   90.00
_cell.angle_beta   90.00
_cell.angle_gamma   90.00
#
_symmetry.space_group_name_H-M   'P 1'
#
loop_
_entity.id
_entity.type
_entity.pdbx_description
1 polymer ?
#
loop_
_entity_poly.entity_id
_entity_poly.type
_entity_poly.pdbx_seq_one_letter_code
_entity_poly.pdbx_strand_id
1 'polypeptide(L)'
;LGLLPPGPAPVREGLDDFAVSRGPWLAAVLADLRRASEEEAPAGGPVVLVEKRNADVARWLGLAAVTLPRESVERLTFTTYTRRPGSSPLRVVGAPAEDAAAAREAGLRVHVCAERPPADGT
;
A
#
# COMPACT_ATOMS: atom_id res chain seq x y z
N LEU A 1 -23.38 5.71 24.31
CA LEU A 1 -22.25 5.69 23.34
C LEU A 1 -22.71 6.47 22.12
N GLY A 2 -22.19 7.69 21.93
CA GLY A 2 -22.58 8.53 20.80
C GLY A 2 -22.07 7.93 19.48
N LEU A 3 -22.93 7.90 18.46
CA LEU A 3 -22.55 7.48 17.11
C LEU A 3 -21.43 8.41 16.62
N LEU A 4 -20.26 7.83 16.36
CA LEU A 4 -19.20 8.54 15.64
C LEU A 4 -19.77 8.98 14.29
N PRO A 5 -19.44 10.21 13.83
CA PRO A 5 -19.83 10.62 12.49
C PRO A 5 -19.30 9.61 11.47
N PRO A 6 -20.02 9.36 10.37
CA PRO A 6 -19.51 8.53 9.30
C PRO A 6 -18.13 9.04 8.91
N GLY A 7 -17.17 8.11 8.84
CA GLY A 7 -15.82 8.43 8.39
C GLY A 7 -15.85 9.10 7.01
N PRO A 8 -14.77 9.78 6.61
CA PRO A 8 -14.68 10.36 5.27
C PRO A 8 -15.04 9.30 4.22
N ALA A 9 -15.77 9.72 3.19
CA ALA A 9 -16.13 8.84 2.09
C ALA A 9 -14.85 8.13 1.60
N PRO A 10 -14.91 6.82 1.33
CA PRO A 10 -13.76 6.11 0.78
C PRO A 10 -13.27 6.87 -0.45
N VAL A 11 -11.95 6.98 -0.61
CA VAL A 11 -11.30 7.63 -1.75
C VAL A 11 -11.67 6.86 -3.01
N ARG A 12 -12.87 7.08 -3.53
CA ARG A 12 -13.42 6.43 -4.73
C ARG A 12 -13.24 7.33 -5.94
N GLU A 13 -13.21 8.63 -5.72
CA GLU A 13 -13.01 9.62 -6.78
C GLU A 13 -11.60 9.51 -7.36
N GLY A 14 -11.52 9.30 -8.67
CA GLY A 14 -10.26 9.18 -9.42
C GLY A 14 -9.50 7.87 -9.23
N LEU A 15 -10.12 6.81 -8.69
CA LEU A 15 -9.48 5.50 -8.60
C LEU A 15 -9.23 4.87 -9.97
N ASP A 16 -10.13 5.06 -10.94
CA ASP A 16 -9.97 4.51 -12.29
C ASP A 16 -8.76 5.13 -13.00
N ASP A 17 -8.67 6.47 -13.01
CA ASP A 17 -7.52 7.19 -13.56
C ASP A 17 -6.22 6.81 -12.84
N PHE A 18 -6.29 6.65 -11.51
CA PHE A 18 -5.16 6.21 -10.72
C PHE A 18 -4.70 4.79 -11.13
N ALA A 19 -5.63 3.84 -11.24
CA ALA A 19 -5.35 2.48 -11.65
C ALA A 19 -4.73 2.42 -13.05
N VAL A 20 -5.25 3.21 -14.00
CA VAL A 20 -4.67 3.35 -15.35
C VAL A 20 -3.24 3.90 -15.27
N SER A 21 -3.04 4.98 -14.52
CA SER A 21 -1.71 5.61 -14.37
C SER A 21 -0.67 4.72 -13.67
N ARG A 22 -1.13 3.70 -12.93
CA ARG A 22 -0.32 2.75 -12.18
C ARG A 22 -0.40 1.32 -12.71
N GLY A 23 -0.92 1.14 -13.93
CA GLY A 23 -1.06 -0.16 -14.58
C GLY A 23 0.18 -1.08 -14.45
N PRO A 24 1.41 -0.59 -14.70
CA PRO A 24 2.62 -1.41 -14.60
C PRO A 24 2.90 -2.01 -13.21
N TRP A 25 2.37 -1.41 -12.14
CA TRP A 25 2.59 -1.87 -10.76
C TRP A 25 1.37 -2.60 -10.18
N LEU A 26 0.21 -2.49 -10.83
CA LEU A 26 -1.08 -2.86 -10.25
C LEU A 26 -1.11 -4.32 -9.78
N ALA A 27 -0.67 -5.24 -10.62
CA ALA A 27 -0.66 -6.67 -10.31
C ALA A 27 0.25 -7.00 -9.12
N ALA A 28 1.48 -6.46 -9.12
CA ALA A 28 2.47 -6.73 -8.07
C ALA A 28 2.03 -6.14 -6.73
N VAL A 29 1.55 -4.89 -6.73
CA VAL A 29 1.09 -4.22 -5.51
C VAL A 29 -0.13 -4.94 -4.94
N LEU A 30 -1.17 -5.21 -5.74
CA LEU A 30 -2.38 -5.88 -5.25
C LEU A 30 -2.09 -7.30 -4.74
N ALA A 31 -1.18 -8.04 -5.39
CA ALA A 31 -0.76 -9.37 -4.92
C ALA A 31 -0.10 -9.30 -3.53
N ASP A 32 0.78 -8.32 -3.31
CA ASP A 32 1.44 -8.14 -2.02
C ASP A 32 0.50 -7.59 -0.94
N LEU A 33 -0.44 -6.71 -1.29
CA LEU A 33 -1.49 -6.25 -0.37
C LEU A 33 -2.41 -7.41 0.03
N ARG A 34 -2.78 -8.28 -0.92
CA ARG A 34 -3.52 -9.51 -0.60
C ARG A 34 -2.72 -10.39 0.36
N ARG A 35 -1.44 -10.63 0.11
CA ARG A 35 -0.59 -11.42 1.01
C ARG A 35 -0.47 -10.78 2.40
N ALA A 36 -0.33 -9.46 2.46
CA ALA A 36 -0.28 -8.71 3.71
C ALA A 36 -1.61 -8.78 4.51
N SER A 37 -2.72 -9.14 3.86
CA SER A 37 -4.04 -9.30 4.49
C SER A 37 -4.33 -10.71 5.00
N GLU A 38 -3.45 -11.68 4.77
CA GLU A 38 -3.61 -13.07 5.24
C GLU A 38 -3.65 -13.12 6.78
N GLU A 39 -4.29 -14.15 7.34
CA GLU A 39 -4.50 -14.26 8.79
C GLU A 39 -3.18 -14.23 9.55
N GLU A 40 -2.23 -15.03 9.10
CA GLU A 40 -0.84 -14.98 9.54
C GLU A 40 -0.14 -13.82 8.84
N ALA A 41 0.36 -12.87 9.64
CA ALA A 41 1.15 -11.78 9.07
C ALA A 41 2.47 -12.36 8.52
N PRO A 42 2.83 -12.06 7.26
CA PRO A 42 4.07 -12.57 6.68
C PRO A 42 5.29 -12.11 7.47
N ALA A 43 6.23 -13.03 7.73
CA ALA A 43 7.44 -12.80 8.54
C ALA A 43 8.38 -11.70 8.01
N GLY A 44 8.17 -11.21 6.78
CA GLY A 44 8.99 -10.21 6.09
C GLY A 44 8.60 -8.74 6.35
N GLY A 45 7.82 -8.45 7.39
CA GLY A 45 7.43 -7.08 7.74
C GLY A 45 6.41 -6.45 6.77
N PRO A 46 6.14 -5.14 6.92
CA PRO A 46 5.14 -4.44 6.12
C PRO A 46 5.48 -4.42 4.63
N VAL A 47 4.42 -4.33 3.82
CA VAL A 47 4.54 -3.88 2.43
C VAL A 47 4.75 -2.36 2.43
N VAL A 48 5.78 -1.90 1.75
CA VAL A 48 6.15 -0.49 1.66
C VAL A 48 5.73 0.06 0.30
N LEU A 49 4.87 1.08 0.31
CA LEU A 49 4.42 1.81 -0.87
C LEU A 49 5.13 3.16 -0.93
N VAL A 50 5.78 3.45 -2.05
CA VAL A 50 6.51 4.69 -2.28
C VAL A 50 5.87 5.43 -3.43
N GLU A 51 5.27 6.58 -3.12
CA GLU A 51 4.60 7.47 -4.04
C GLU A 51 5.08 8.92 -3.84
N LYS A 52 4.86 9.78 -4.84
CA LYS A 52 5.20 11.22 -4.72
C LYS A 52 4.37 11.93 -3.65
N ARG A 53 3.15 11.45 -3.42
CA ARG A 53 2.19 12.04 -2.47
C ARG A 53 1.60 10.94 -1.59
N ASN A 54 1.46 11.23 -0.30
CA ASN A 54 0.82 10.33 0.65
C ASN A 54 -0.64 10.00 0.25
N ALA A 55 -1.31 10.92 -0.46
CA ALA A 55 -2.64 10.68 -1.01
C ALA A 55 -2.67 9.56 -2.06
N ASP A 56 -1.59 9.36 -2.81
CA ASP A 56 -1.49 8.28 -3.80
C ASP A 56 -1.25 6.92 -3.10
N VAL A 57 -0.59 6.90 -1.94
CA VAL A 57 -0.57 5.71 -1.04
C VAL A 57 -1.99 5.39 -0.56
N ALA A 58 -2.78 6.39 -0.18
CA ALA A 58 -4.17 6.17 0.21
C ALA A 58 -5.02 5.62 -0.96
N ARG A 59 -4.76 6.02 -2.21
CA ARG A 59 -5.43 5.48 -3.40
C ARG A 59 -5.11 4.01 -3.64
N TRP A 60 -3.87 3.57 -3.39
CA TRP A 60 -3.54 2.13 -3.42
C TRP A 60 -4.38 1.32 -2.43
N LEU A 61 -4.58 1.84 -1.23
CA LEU A 61 -5.43 1.21 -0.21
C LEU A 61 -6.91 1.26 -0.62
N GLY A 62 -7.34 2.34 -1.28
CA GLY A 62 -8.68 2.43 -1.90
C GLY A 62 -8.89 1.39 -2.99
N LEU A 63 -7.89 1.17 -3.86
CA LEU A 63 -7.92 0.08 -4.86
C LEU A 63 -8.00 -1.30 -4.20
N ALA A 64 -7.20 -1.55 -3.15
CA ALA A 64 -7.29 -2.79 -2.39
C ALA A 64 -8.69 -2.99 -1.79
N ALA A 65 -9.28 -1.92 -1.24
CA ALA A 65 -10.61 -1.97 -0.64
C ALA A 65 -11.74 -2.33 -1.63
N VAL A 66 -11.59 -2.00 -2.92
CA VAL A 66 -12.59 -2.32 -3.95
C VAL A 66 -12.27 -3.61 -4.73
N THR A 67 -11.04 -4.13 -4.63
CA THR A 67 -10.58 -5.32 -5.38
C THR A 67 -10.49 -6.58 -4.53
N LEU A 68 -10.23 -6.45 -3.22
CA LEU A 68 -10.03 -7.59 -2.33
C LEU A 68 -11.32 -7.95 -1.58
N PRO A 69 -11.47 -9.20 -1.11
CA PRO A 69 -12.54 -9.59 -0.20
C PRO A 69 -12.57 -8.69 1.04
N ARG A 70 -13.76 -8.37 1.55
CA ARG A 70 -13.93 -7.48 2.70
C ARG A 70 -13.11 -7.91 3.92
N GLU A 71 -13.11 -9.20 4.22
CA GLU A 71 -12.34 -9.78 5.33
C GLU A 71 -10.83 -9.56 5.21
N SER A 72 -10.30 -9.54 3.98
CA SER A 72 -8.90 -9.20 3.72
C SER A 72 -8.65 -7.73 4.03
N VAL A 73 -9.51 -6.85 3.53
CA VAL A 73 -9.37 -5.39 3.71
C VAL A 73 -9.42 -5.01 5.18
N GLU A 74 -10.31 -5.63 5.97
CA GLU A 74 -10.42 -5.38 7.42
C GLU A 74 -9.15 -5.76 8.20
N ARG A 75 -8.35 -6.69 7.69
CA ARG A 75 -7.06 -7.07 8.28
C ARG A 75 -5.90 -6.16 7.87
N LEU A 76 -6.06 -5.32 6.84
CA LEU A 76 -5.01 -4.39 6.39
C LEU A 76 -4.91 -3.19 7.34
N THR A 77 -3.97 -3.25 8.28
CA THR A 77 -3.56 -2.10 9.08
C THR A 77 -2.54 -1.27 8.31
N PHE A 78 -2.69 0.06 8.31
CA PHE A 78 -1.85 0.91 7.48
C PHE A 78 -1.56 2.31 8.04
N THR A 79 -0.46 2.89 7.58
CA THR A 79 -0.20 4.33 7.62
C THR A 79 0.20 4.78 6.21
N THR A 80 -0.20 5.97 5.79
CA THR A 80 0.21 6.52 4.48
C THR A 80 1.59 7.18 4.52
N TYR A 81 2.23 7.25 5.70
CA TYR A 81 3.54 7.86 5.87
C TYR A 81 4.27 7.33 7.12
N THR A 82 5.53 6.94 6.94
CA THR A 82 6.52 6.71 8.00
C THR A 82 7.94 6.87 7.43
N ARG A 83 8.87 7.31 8.28
CA ARG A 83 10.33 7.33 8.01
C ARG A 83 11.04 6.06 8.46
N ARG A 84 10.32 5.15 9.12
CA ARG A 84 10.87 3.92 9.72
C ARG A 84 9.99 2.73 9.35
N PRO A 85 9.97 2.31 8.08
CA PRO A 85 9.09 1.24 7.63
C PRO A 85 9.35 -0.08 8.36
N GLY A 86 10.61 -0.45 8.61
CA GLY A 86 10.97 -1.72 9.26
C GLY A 86 10.59 -1.83 10.74
N SER A 87 10.27 -0.73 11.42
CA SER A 87 9.83 -0.74 12.82
C SER A 87 8.31 -0.62 12.98
N SER A 88 7.58 -0.54 11.86
CA SER A 88 6.14 -0.37 11.89
C SER A 88 5.44 -1.68 12.28
N PRO A 89 4.50 -1.68 13.24
CA PRO A 89 3.66 -2.85 13.55
C PRO A 89 2.53 -3.04 12.52
N LEU A 90 2.39 -2.10 11.57
CA LEU A 90 1.31 -2.11 10.57
C LEU A 90 1.69 -3.03 9.41
N ARG A 91 0.68 -3.54 8.70
CA ARG A 91 0.88 -4.45 7.56
C ARG A 91 1.27 -3.74 6.27
N VAL A 92 0.88 -2.47 6.12
CA VAL A 92 1.20 -1.64 4.96
C VAL A 92 1.67 -0.25 5.42
N VAL A 93 2.71 0.28 4.81
CA VAL A 93 3.22 1.61 5.13
C VAL A 93 3.53 2.41 3.88
N GLY A 94 3.18 3.69 3.87
CA GLY A 94 3.74 4.65 2.93
C GLY A 94 5.11 5.13 3.39
N ALA A 95 6.08 5.24 2.49
CA ALA A 95 7.40 5.78 2.79
C ALA A 95 7.85 6.76 1.68
N PRO A 96 8.68 7.75 2.01
CA PRO A 96 9.26 8.63 1.00
C PRO A 96 10.34 7.90 0.19
N ALA A 97 10.63 8.40 -1.01
CA ALA A 97 11.52 7.74 -1.97
C ALA A 97 12.95 7.57 -1.43
N GLU A 98 13.46 8.51 -0.65
CA GLU A 98 14.80 8.41 -0.05
C GLU A 98 14.95 7.21 0.90
N ASP A 99 13.86 6.71 1.49
CA ASP A 99 13.89 5.60 2.45
C ASP A 99 13.69 4.23 1.75
N ALA A 100 13.42 4.21 0.44
CA ALA A 100 13.10 3.00 -0.31
C ALA A 100 14.28 2.01 -0.38
N ALA A 101 15.50 2.51 -0.56
CA ALA A 101 16.71 1.67 -0.64
C ALA A 101 16.97 0.96 0.69
N ALA A 102 16.99 1.72 1.80
CA ALA A 102 17.17 1.17 3.14
C ALA A 102 16.07 0.15 3.51
N ALA A 103 14.83 0.40 3.10
CA ALA A 103 13.73 -0.54 3.29
C ALA A 103 13.95 -1.86 2.53
N ARG A 104 14.47 -1.81 1.29
CA ARG A 104 14.83 -3.01 0.52
C ARG A 104 16.00 -3.77 1.14
N GLU A 105 17.03 -3.06 1.60
CA GLU A 105 18.17 -3.65 2.29
C GLU A 105 17.77 -4.35 3.59
N ALA A 106 16.73 -3.84 4.27
CA ALA A 106 16.11 -4.49 5.42
C ALA A 106 15.20 -5.69 5.06
N GLY A 107 15.13 -6.08 3.79
CA GLY A 107 14.35 -7.23 3.31
C GLY A 107 12.85 -6.95 3.16
N LEU A 108 12.41 -5.69 3.24
CA LEU A 108 11.00 -5.35 3.08
C LEU A 108 10.58 -5.42 1.60
N ARG A 109 9.30 -5.69 1.37
CA ARG A 109 8.70 -5.62 0.03
C ARG A 109 8.40 -4.16 -0.30
N VAL A 110 9.18 -3.58 -1.21
CA VAL A 110 9.12 -2.15 -1.54
C VAL A 110 8.67 -1.92 -2.99
N HIS A 111 7.53 -1.25 -3.13
CA HIS A 111 6.96 -0.81 -4.41
C HIS A 111 7.23 0.68 -4.61
N VAL A 112 8.10 1.03 -5.56
CA VAL A 112 8.35 2.42 -5.96
C VAL A 112 7.50 2.73 -7.18
N CYS A 113 6.36 3.38 -6.94
CA CYS A 113 5.32 3.68 -7.92
C CYS A 113 5.37 5.13 -8.42
N ALA A 114 6.29 5.94 -7.87
CA ALA A 114 6.50 7.34 -8.23
C ALA A 114 7.38 7.57 -9.46
N GLU A 115 8.10 6.55 -9.91
CA GLU A 115 9.22 6.67 -10.85
C GLU A 115 8.95 5.92 -12.17
N ARG A 116 10.03 5.62 -12.92
CA ARG A 116 9.96 4.78 -14.12
C ARG A 116 9.35 3.42 -13.76
N PRO A 117 8.45 2.86 -14.60
CA PRO A 117 7.95 1.50 -14.43
C PRO A 117 9.09 0.50 -14.20
N PRO A 118 8.89 -0.53 -13.38
CA PRO A 118 9.84 -1.64 -13.30
C PRO A 118 10.09 -2.16 -14.72
N ALA A 119 11.35 -2.40 -15.06
CA ALA A 119 11.65 -3.13 -16.29
C ALA A 119 11.03 -4.51 -16.16
N ASP A 120 10.22 -4.93 -17.14
CA ASP A 120 9.61 -6.25 -17.15
C ASP A 120 10.72 -7.29 -16.96
N GLY A 121 10.68 -7.98 -15.81
CA GLY A 121 11.60 -9.07 -15.51
C GLY A 121 11.33 -10.22 -16.47
N THR A 122 12.21 -10.40 -17.44
CA THR A 122 12.23 -11.55 -18.34
C THR A 122 12.80 -12.76 -17.61
#